data_AF-A0A520QFK3-F1
#
_entry.id   AF-A0A520QFK3-F1
#
_cell.length_a   1.000
_cell.length_b   1.000
_cell.length_c   1.000
_cell.angle_alpha   90.00
_cell.angle_beta   90.00
_cell.angle_gamma   90.00
#
_symmetry.space_group_name_H-M   'P 1'
#
loop_
_entity.id
_entity.type
_entity.pdbx_description
1 polymer ?
#
loop_
_entity_poly.entity_id
_entity_poly.type
_entity_poly.pdbx_seq_one_letter_code
_entity_poly.pdbx_strand_id
1 'polypeptide(L)'
;MISGPWPLFSKPKVVSCGSRSQISPKSCSKRSSPNTASPEASAVSTGEVELLGVGPGASVPADSVDGEEGSHPIRAAGRTIQEHNTIRCNIRDDPRGNSTNIGQSARYPRICKTLQVVLNMSLKFTILATLFLPMGHVGAQEILNRVDAHDWELTVEIRLSSEVPIQLGPDGRPMGIFRPDQLWPFRPPWIDGTRWLEVKPNGFFDIQGGRIRMPFVEETASSEAKVERLDGAFFIGTRQDKSAIANGKVFPKDVLGERAVQFALGEGRDTTMRWSIMLPHRSYGIVVDESQAAKLPWPRSVSSEVAPALKPSGLIDSDDPVFAKAVKNIAGDRLQVVSPWRAAKSLLAGVIRTIRVGEPATARGRSTAIRGIVARQASEAAKSNVVNPVEDVLVAVGVLRAAGLPARAVHGVRFLNLRFPPEPITWGEWFHPDLGWVPFDMEFLRGDGVINRGVDQKWRGFGEIRDLERRVPIAFRLHPETDARGWYPWAWWSWEGLAEQPDFFEQAVELQLINRGRVPNRGVAP
;
A
#
# COMPACT_ATOMS: atom_id res chain seq x y z
N MET A 1 -5.74 -22.88 58.19
CA MET A 1 -5.33 -24.30 58.02
C MET A 1 -4.27 -24.30 56.91
N ILE A 2 -2.96 -24.19 57.20
CA ILE A 2 -1.98 -25.27 57.53
C ILE A 2 -2.11 -26.40 56.48
N SER A 3 -1.14 -26.80 55.65
CA SER A 3 0.34 -26.92 55.73
C SER A 3 0.95 -27.22 54.34
N GLY A 4 2.27 -26.99 54.15
CA GLY A 4 3.08 -27.25 52.93
C GLY A 4 3.37 -28.75 52.63
N PRO A 5 4.50 -29.17 51.97
CA PRO A 5 5.82 -28.50 51.82
C PRO A 5 6.51 -28.60 50.42
N TRP A 6 7.69 -27.96 50.34
CA TRP A 6 8.74 -27.99 49.28
C TRP A 6 9.59 -29.29 49.27
N PRO A 7 10.38 -29.56 48.20
CA PRO A 7 11.86 -29.36 48.18
C PRO A 7 12.41 -28.86 46.80
N LEU A 8 13.39 -27.95 46.68
CA LEU A 8 14.87 -27.95 46.83
C LEU A 8 15.74 -28.62 45.71
N PHE A 9 16.55 -27.76 45.05
CA PHE A 9 17.86 -27.91 44.35
C PHE A 9 18.03 -28.67 43.00
N SER A 10 18.53 -27.96 41.98
CA SER A 10 19.90 -28.17 41.42
C SER A 10 20.37 -27.02 40.49
N LYS A 11 21.69 -26.91 40.35
CA LYS A 11 22.54 -25.72 40.07
C LYS A 11 22.66 -25.29 38.58
N PRO A 12 23.11 -24.04 38.31
CA PRO A 12 23.41 -23.54 36.97
C PRO A 12 24.80 -24.01 36.47
N LYS A 13 24.91 -24.33 35.17
CA LYS A 13 26.19 -24.56 34.49
C LYS A 13 26.84 -23.22 34.13
N VAL A 14 27.98 -22.96 34.75
CA VAL A 14 29.00 -21.99 34.33
C VAL A 14 29.76 -22.60 33.16
N VAL A 15 29.88 -21.88 32.04
CA VAL A 15 30.88 -22.16 31.00
C VAL A 15 31.82 -20.96 30.94
N SER A 16 33.09 -21.24 31.19
CA SER A 16 34.19 -20.29 31.29
C SER A 16 34.71 -19.85 29.93
N CYS A 17 35.24 -18.63 29.91
CA CYS A 17 36.02 -18.05 28.82
C CYS A 17 37.31 -18.85 28.57
N GLY A 18 37.54 -19.19 27.30
CA GLY A 18 38.83 -19.66 26.79
C GLY A 18 39.34 -18.70 25.73
N SER A 19 40.29 -17.86 26.10
CA SER A 19 41.09 -17.01 25.21
C SER A 19 42.21 -17.82 24.55
N ARG A 20 42.35 -17.78 23.23
CA ARG A 20 43.65 -17.89 22.52
C ARG A 20 43.61 -17.36 21.08
N SER A 21 44.38 -16.30 20.90
CA SER A 21 45.18 -15.85 19.75
C SER A 21 45.11 -16.57 18.38
N GLN A 22 44.95 -15.72 17.35
CA GLN A 22 45.71 -15.61 16.09
C GLN A 22 45.99 -16.88 15.25
N ILE A 23 45.51 -16.86 14.00
CA ILE A 23 46.31 -16.82 12.74
C ILE A 23 45.33 -16.98 11.54
N SER A 24 45.52 -16.15 10.53
CA SER A 24 44.90 -16.15 9.19
C SER A 24 45.98 -16.57 8.16
N PRO A 25 45.74 -16.70 6.84
CA PRO A 25 44.73 -17.42 6.05
C PRO A 25 45.38 -18.39 5.04
N LYS A 26 44.56 -19.11 4.26
CA LYS A 26 44.76 -19.72 2.90
C LYS A 26 43.99 -21.03 2.82
N SER A 27 43.52 -21.56 1.69
CA SER A 27 43.22 -21.10 0.33
C SER A 27 42.52 -22.28 -0.35
N CYS A 28 41.68 -21.98 -1.33
CA CYS A 28 41.41 -22.80 -2.53
C CYS A 28 40.87 -24.24 -2.42
N SER A 29 39.68 -24.38 -3.02
CA SER A 29 39.33 -25.37 -4.05
C SER A 29 39.15 -26.84 -3.61
N LYS A 30 37.97 -27.42 -3.89
CA LYS A 30 37.69 -28.10 -5.16
C LYS A 30 36.29 -28.74 -5.13
N ARG A 31 35.63 -28.61 -6.28
CA ARG A 31 34.56 -29.47 -6.78
C ARG A 31 34.95 -30.94 -6.70
N SER A 32 34.00 -31.77 -6.30
CA SER A 32 33.81 -33.12 -6.86
C SER A 32 32.41 -33.62 -6.54
N SER A 33 31.55 -33.69 -7.56
CA SER A 33 30.51 -34.73 -7.64
C SER A 33 31.20 -36.02 -8.09
N PRO A 34 30.68 -37.19 -7.69
CA PRO A 34 30.08 -38.03 -8.72
C PRO A 34 28.86 -38.87 -8.27
N ASN A 35 27.93 -39.03 -9.22
CA ASN A 35 27.27 -40.24 -9.71
C ASN A 35 26.61 -41.27 -8.76
N THR A 36 25.29 -41.42 -8.98
CA THR A 36 24.50 -42.65 -9.24
C THR A 36 24.87 -43.95 -8.53
N ALA A 37 23.92 -44.46 -7.74
CA ALA A 37 23.32 -45.79 -7.95
C ALA A 37 22.11 -45.97 -7.00
N SER A 38 20.95 -46.32 -7.55
CA SER A 38 19.93 -47.15 -6.87
C SER A 38 20.29 -48.62 -7.14
N PRO A 39 19.88 -49.61 -6.31
CA PRO A 39 18.48 -50.06 -6.35
C PRO A 39 17.93 -50.67 -5.04
N GLU A 40 16.68 -51.16 -5.16
CA GLU A 40 16.02 -52.23 -4.40
C GLU A 40 15.22 -51.92 -3.11
N ALA A 41 13.91 -51.76 -3.35
CA ALA A 41 12.79 -52.52 -2.76
C ALA A 41 12.96 -53.21 -1.40
N SER A 42 12.03 -52.92 -0.49
CA SER A 42 11.48 -53.89 0.46
C SER A 42 10.06 -53.45 0.85
N ALA A 43 9.12 -54.38 0.70
CA ALA A 43 7.72 -54.27 1.10
C ALA A 43 7.55 -54.41 2.62
N VAL A 44 6.40 -53.97 3.16
CA VAL A 44 5.48 -54.75 4.03
C VAL A 44 4.48 -53.84 4.78
N SER A 45 3.21 -54.30 4.75
CA SER A 45 2.13 -54.18 5.75
C SER A 45 1.27 -52.90 5.88
N THR A 46 0.13 -52.98 5.19
CA THR A 46 -1.26 -52.92 5.72
C THR A 46 -1.58 -52.08 6.96
N GLY A 47 -2.47 -51.10 6.75
CA GLY A 47 -3.29 -50.44 7.76
C GLY A 47 -4.67 -50.13 7.17
N GLU A 48 -5.65 -50.87 7.65
CA GLU A 48 -7.09 -50.87 7.40
C GLU A 48 -7.75 -49.54 7.82
N VAL A 49 -8.61 -48.93 6.98
CA VAL A 49 -9.73 -48.07 7.44
C VAL A 49 -10.89 -48.23 6.46
N GLU A 50 -12.02 -48.70 6.99
CA GLU A 50 -13.34 -48.80 6.35
C GLU A 50 -13.85 -47.45 5.85
N LEU A 51 -14.43 -47.43 4.64
CA LEU A 51 -15.45 -46.44 4.28
C LEU A 51 -16.59 -47.11 3.53
N LEU A 52 -17.79 -46.85 4.07
CA LEU A 52 -19.10 -47.32 3.66
C LEU A 52 -19.45 -46.97 2.21
N GLY A 53 -20.13 -47.92 1.57
CA GLY A 53 -20.45 -47.90 0.16
C GLY A 53 -21.65 -47.05 -0.24
N VAL A 54 -21.74 -46.80 -1.55
CA VAL A 54 -22.97 -46.63 -2.33
C VAL A 54 -22.68 -47.22 -3.72
N GLY A 55 -23.48 -48.20 -4.14
CA GLY A 55 -23.43 -48.80 -5.48
C GLY A 55 -24.25 -48.01 -6.52
N PRO A 56 -24.70 -48.64 -7.62
CA PRO A 56 -23.95 -48.66 -8.87
C PRO A 56 -24.77 -48.18 -10.08
N GLY A 57 -24.12 -47.95 -11.23
CA GLY A 57 -24.84 -47.99 -12.51
C GLY A 57 -24.14 -47.40 -13.73
N ALA A 58 -23.88 -48.29 -14.70
CA ALA A 58 -23.98 -48.10 -16.15
C ALA A 58 -22.75 -47.65 -16.99
N SER A 59 -22.08 -48.68 -17.55
CA SER A 59 -21.85 -48.95 -19.00
C SER A 59 -21.02 -48.02 -19.90
N VAL A 60 -19.84 -48.55 -20.24
CA VAL A 60 -19.10 -48.69 -21.54
C VAL A 60 -20.00 -48.59 -22.81
N PRO A 61 -19.56 -47.97 -23.95
CA PRO A 61 -18.60 -48.51 -24.95
C PRO A 61 -17.47 -47.52 -25.31
N ALA A 62 -16.19 -47.92 -25.42
CA ALA A 62 -15.54 -48.70 -26.49
C ALA A 62 -15.71 -48.08 -27.88
N ASP A 63 -14.65 -47.40 -28.37
CA ASP A 63 -14.22 -47.50 -29.77
C ASP A 63 -12.73 -47.11 -29.90
N SER A 64 -12.04 -48.00 -30.59
CA SER A 64 -10.62 -48.03 -30.93
C SER A 64 -10.42 -47.54 -32.36
N VAL A 65 -9.40 -46.71 -32.63
CA VAL A 65 -8.71 -46.70 -33.93
C VAL A 65 -7.23 -46.37 -33.73
N ASP A 66 -6.41 -47.28 -34.25
CA ASP A 66 -4.95 -47.28 -34.34
C ASP A 66 -4.38 -46.22 -35.32
N GLY A 67 -3.08 -45.95 -35.22
CA GLY A 67 -2.32 -45.42 -36.35
C GLY A 67 -1.01 -44.68 -36.04
N GLU A 68 0.06 -45.46 -35.84
CA GLU A 68 1.44 -45.34 -36.39
C GLU A 68 2.09 -43.94 -36.56
N GLU A 69 3.21 -43.70 -35.85
CA GLU A 69 4.62 -43.83 -36.30
C GLU A 69 5.14 -42.70 -37.20
N GLY A 70 6.29 -42.12 -36.80
CA GLY A 70 7.02 -41.13 -37.59
C GLY A 70 8.13 -40.43 -36.81
N SER A 71 9.26 -41.10 -36.66
CA SER A 71 10.49 -40.65 -36.00
C SER A 71 11.46 -39.93 -36.97
N HIS A 72 12.37 -39.13 -36.37
CA HIS A 72 13.72 -38.70 -36.85
C HIS A 72 13.86 -37.33 -37.60
N PRO A 73 15.08 -36.72 -37.70
CA PRO A 73 15.64 -35.79 -36.70
C PRO A 73 16.41 -34.56 -37.30
N ILE A 74 17.14 -33.81 -36.44
CA ILE A 74 18.32 -32.94 -36.72
C ILE A 74 18.09 -31.55 -37.36
N ARG A 75 18.36 -30.48 -36.59
CA ARG A 75 19.49 -29.55 -36.85
C ARG A 75 19.64 -28.45 -35.80
N ALA A 76 20.79 -28.48 -35.14
CA ALA A 76 21.39 -27.33 -34.48
C ALA A 76 21.89 -26.33 -35.53
N ALA A 77 21.65 -25.04 -35.29
CA ALA A 77 22.41 -23.95 -35.88
C ALA A 77 22.52 -22.84 -34.83
N GLY A 78 23.72 -22.68 -34.29
CA GLY A 78 24.06 -21.50 -33.51
C GLY A 78 24.18 -20.28 -34.42
N ARG A 79 23.82 -19.12 -33.88
CA ARG A 79 24.40 -17.85 -34.30
C ARG A 79 24.33 -16.83 -33.17
N THR A 80 25.51 -16.54 -32.65
CA THR A 80 25.93 -15.33 -31.97
C THR A 80 25.57 -14.10 -32.81
N ILE A 81 24.80 -13.17 -32.23
CA ILE A 81 24.90 -11.74 -32.57
C ILE A 81 24.89 -10.96 -31.26
N GLN A 82 26.06 -10.40 -30.98
CA GLN A 82 26.35 -9.47 -29.91
C GLN A 82 26.29 -8.09 -30.58
N GLU A 83 25.28 -7.27 -30.29
CA GLU A 83 25.27 -5.87 -30.74
C GLU A 83 25.25 -4.93 -29.54
N HIS A 84 26.39 -4.28 -29.37
CA HIS A 84 26.59 -3.10 -28.53
C HIS A 84 25.99 -1.89 -29.24
N ASN A 85 24.95 -1.28 -28.68
CA ASN A 85 24.57 0.08 -29.06
C ASN A 85 25.19 1.08 -28.06
N THR A 86 26.37 1.56 -28.43
CA THR A 86 27.02 2.73 -27.85
C THR A 86 26.49 3.97 -28.58
N ILE A 87 25.66 4.78 -27.90
CA ILE A 87 25.24 6.09 -28.42
C ILE A 87 26.41 7.06 -28.21
N ARG A 88 27.09 7.43 -29.29
CA ARG A 88 28.06 8.53 -29.33
C ARG A 88 27.33 9.86 -29.45
N CYS A 89 27.62 10.77 -28.52
CA CYS A 89 27.30 12.19 -28.62
C CYS A 89 28.10 12.81 -29.77
N ASN A 90 27.42 13.40 -30.75
CA ASN A 90 28.03 14.37 -31.67
C ASN A 90 27.59 15.76 -31.25
N ILE A 91 28.49 16.46 -30.57
CA ILE A 91 28.49 17.91 -30.44
C ILE A 91 28.84 18.46 -31.83
N ARG A 92 27.95 19.27 -32.41
CA ARG A 92 28.22 20.03 -33.63
C ARG A 92 28.31 21.50 -33.26
N ASP A 93 29.42 22.10 -33.66
CA ASP A 93 29.79 23.49 -33.46
C ASP A 93 28.86 24.46 -34.22
N ASP A 94 28.55 25.56 -33.56
CA ASP A 94 27.87 26.75 -34.10
C ASP A 94 28.70 27.41 -35.22
N PRO A 95 28.03 28.08 -36.17
CA PRO A 95 28.55 29.30 -36.76
C PRO A 95 27.76 30.53 -36.29
N ARG A 96 28.54 31.54 -35.89
CA ARG A 96 28.14 32.91 -35.55
C ARG A 96 27.39 33.58 -36.72
N GLY A 97 26.27 34.23 -36.42
CA GLY A 97 25.56 35.12 -37.34
C GLY A 97 24.78 36.18 -36.58
N ASN A 98 25.09 37.45 -36.86
CA ASN A 98 24.66 38.64 -36.15
C ASN A 98 23.18 39.03 -36.34
N SER A 99 22.59 39.46 -35.22
CA SER A 99 21.78 40.67 -34.98
C SER A 99 20.55 41.06 -35.84
N THR A 100 19.48 41.37 -35.09
CA THR A 100 18.51 42.48 -35.20
C THR A 100 17.02 42.13 -35.40
N ASN A 101 16.21 42.86 -34.61
CA ASN A 101 14.76 43.13 -34.68
C ASN A 101 13.85 42.19 -33.86
N ILE A 102 13.44 42.63 -32.66
CA ILE A 102 12.27 43.49 -32.34
C ILE A 102 10.95 42.72 -32.52
N GLY A 103 10.22 42.49 -31.42
CA GLY A 103 8.81 42.12 -31.51
C GLY A 103 8.20 41.35 -30.33
N GLN A 104 7.85 42.08 -29.26
CA GLN A 104 6.65 41.87 -28.44
C GLN A 104 6.48 40.55 -27.63
N SER A 105 6.90 40.60 -26.36
CA SER A 105 6.38 39.73 -25.30
C SER A 105 5.09 40.33 -24.71
N ALA A 106 3.96 39.63 -24.86
CA ALA A 106 2.74 39.95 -24.13
C ALA A 106 2.88 39.55 -22.65
N ARG A 107 2.82 40.55 -21.77
CA ARG A 107 2.76 40.40 -20.31
C ARG A 107 1.32 40.08 -19.90
N TYR A 108 1.12 38.99 -19.17
CA TYR A 108 -0.11 38.76 -18.40
C TYR A 108 -0.03 39.50 -17.06
N PRO A 109 -1.05 40.27 -16.63
CA PRO A 109 -1.10 40.84 -15.30
C PRO A 109 -1.70 39.83 -14.30
N ARG A 110 -0.96 39.59 -13.21
CA ARG A 110 -1.46 38.95 -11.99
C ARG A 110 -2.34 39.97 -11.24
N ILE A 111 -3.61 39.63 -11.02
CA ILE A 111 -4.47 40.29 -10.03
C ILE A 111 -4.69 39.27 -8.91
N CYS A 112 -3.96 39.42 -7.80
CA CYS A 112 -4.29 38.80 -6.53
C CYS A 112 -5.02 39.83 -5.69
N LYS A 113 -6.31 39.58 -5.39
CA LYS A 113 -7.04 40.30 -4.35
C LYS A 113 -6.91 39.55 -3.04
N THR A 114 -6.24 40.19 -2.09
CA THR A 114 -6.15 39.83 -0.67
C THR A 114 -7.48 40.13 0.00
N LEU A 115 -8.07 39.15 0.70
CA LEU A 115 -9.21 39.36 1.60
C LEU A 115 -8.67 39.31 3.04
N GLN A 116 -8.73 40.45 3.71
CA GLN A 116 -8.31 40.65 5.10
C GLN A 116 -9.60 40.64 5.95
N VAL A 117 -9.78 39.65 6.82
CA VAL A 117 -10.86 39.65 7.82
C VAL A 117 -10.23 39.81 9.20
N VAL A 118 -10.82 40.76 9.93
CA VAL A 118 -10.41 41.34 11.21
C VAL A 118 -10.53 40.32 12.35
N LEU A 119 -9.43 40.09 13.07
CA LEU A 119 -9.40 39.45 14.39
C LEU A 119 -9.40 40.55 15.45
N ASN A 120 -10.39 40.55 16.35
CA ASN A 120 -10.39 41.42 17.51
C ASN A 120 -10.98 40.73 18.75
N MET A 121 -10.18 40.77 19.84
CA MET A 121 -10.51 40.54 21.26
C MET A 121 -10.81 39.08 21.66
N SER A 122 -10.39 38.53 22.81
CA SER A 122 -9.95 39.10 24.08
C SER A 122 -9.07 38.07 24.82
N LEU A 123 -7.89 38.50 25.28
CA LEU A 123 -6.90 37.66 25.97
C LEU A 123 -6.72 38.16 27.40
N LYS A 124 -7.52 37.67 28.35
CA LYS A 124 -7.26 37.79 29.80
C LYS A 124 -7.89 36.62 30.55
N PHE A 125 -7.06 35.92 31.34
CA PHE A 125 -7.32 34.97 32.45
C PHE A 125 -6.65 33.60 32.31
N THR A 126 -5.33 33.52 32.46
CA THR A 126 -4.68 32.24 32.81
C THR A 126 -3.30 32.47 33.47
N ILE A 127 -3.25 32.89 34.74
CA ILE A 127 -1.97 32.92 35.50
C ILE A 127 -2.05 32.15 36.84
N LEU A 128 -3.21 31.64 37.29
CA LEU A 128 -3.31 31.04 38.64
C LEU A 128 -3.57 29.52 38.71
N ALA A 129 -3.51 28.77 37.59
CA ALA A 129 -3.82 27.33 37.58
C ALA A 129 -2.59 26.40 37.49
N THR A 130 -1.37 26.92 37.56
CA THR A 130 -0.13 26.15 37.26
C THR A 130 0.57 25.53 38.48
N LEU A 131 0.05 25.68 39.70
CA LEU A 131 0.76 25.25 40.92
C LEU A 131 0.30 23.91 41.52
N PHE A 132 -0.68 23.22 40.94
CA PHE A 132 -1.18 21.92 41.44
C PHE A 132 -1.53 20.92 40.32
N LEU A 133 -0.66 20.74 39.33
CA LEU A 133 -0.76 19.59 38.41
C LEU A 133 0.10 18.42 38.93
N PRO A 134 -0.45 17.20 39.00
CA PRO A 134 0.30 16.02 39.41
C PRO A 134 1.44 15.76 38.43
N MET A 135 2.54 15.22 38.95
CA MET A 135 3.77 14.95 38.23
C MET A 135 3.54 14.36 36.82
N GLY A 136 3.86 15.19 35.82
CA GLY A 136 4.44 14.86 34.52
C GLY A 136 3.94 13.60 33.82
N HIS A 137 2.86 13.71 33.07
CA HIS A 137 2.80 12.98 31.80
C HIS A 137 3.93 13.54 30.93
N VAL A 138 5.03 12.80 30.84
CA VAL A 138 5.98 12.94 29.73
C VAL A 138 5.15 12.95 28.45
N GLY A 139 5.07 14.11 27.80
CA GLY A 139 4.20 14.27 26.64
C GLY A 139 4.61 13.30 25.55
N ALA A 140 3.66 12.77 24.78
CA ALA A 140 3.92 11.84 23.68
C ALA A 140 5.04 12.29 22.72
N GLN A 141 5.25 13.62 22.63
CA GLN A 141 6.31 14.27 21.87
C GLN A 141 7.74 13.86 22.29
N GLU A 142 7.98 13.46 23.54
CA GLU A 142 9.33 13.07 24.00
C GLU A 142 9.70 11.64 23.55
N ILE A 143 8.70 10.77 23.39
CA ILE A 143 8.94 9.36 23.04
C ILE A 143 8.93 9.17 21.51
N LEU A 144 8.04 9.85 20.79
CA LEU A 144 7.95 9.79 19.32
C LEU A 144 8.47 11.10 18.71
N ASN A 145 9.63 11.00 18.05
CA ASN A 145 10.29 12.14 17.42
C ASN A 145 10.05 12.15 15.92
N ARG A 146 9.53 13.29 15.43
CA ARG A 146 9.55 13.63 14.00
C ARG A 146 10.93 14.18 13.64
N VAL A 147 11.62 13.48 12.76
CA VAL A 147 12.95 13.83 12.24
C VAL A 147 12.87 14.07 10.74
N ASP A 148 13.93 14.61 10.13
CA ASP A 148 14.06 14.71 8.67
C ASP A 148 12.79 15.21 7.95
N ALA A 149 12.51 16.52 8.01
CA ALA A 149 11.32 17.09 7.39
C ALA A 149 11.52 17.41 5.90
N HIS A 150 10.50 17.14 5.09
CA HIS A 150 10.52 17.36 3.65
C HIS A 150 9.20 17.92 3.14
N ASP A 151 9.25 18.98 2.33
CA ASP A 151 8.06 19.59 1.73
C ASP A 151 7.82 18.99 0.32
N TRP A 152 6.58 18.59 0.08
CA TRP A 152 6.11 17.94 -1.14
C TRP A 152 4.87 18.64 -1.70
N GLU A 153 4.68 18.47 -2.99
CA GLU A 153 3.41 18.77 -3.66
C GLU A 153 3.03 17.55 -4.48
N LEU A 154 1.97 16.88 -4.05
CA LEU A 154 1.44 15.67 -4.65
C LEU A 154 0.27 16.03 -5.55
N THR A 155 0.33 15.61 -6.81
CA THR A 155 -0.81 15.61 -7.72
C THR A 155 -1.23 14.17 -7.98
N VAL A 156 -2.49 13.87 -7.68
CA VAL A 156 -3.12 12.59 -8.02
C VAL A 156 -4.12 12.88 -9.13
N GLU A 157 -3.87 12.34 -10.32
CA GLU A 157 -4.76 12.46 -11.47
C GLU A 157 -5.35 11.09 -11.82
N ILE A 158 -6.66 11.05 -12.04
CA ILE A 158 -7.38 9.88 -12.54
C ILE A 158 -7.88 10.19 -13.94
N ARG A 159 -7.65 9.27 -14.87
CA ARG A 159 -8.16 9.29 -16.24
C ARG A 159 -9.01 8.06 -16.47
N LEU A 160 -10.17 8.26 -17.07
CA LEU A 160 -11.06 7.21 -17.52
C LEU A 160 -11.27 7.36 -19.02
N SER A 161 -11.23 6.24 -19.73
CA SER A 161 -11.50 6.17 -21.16
C SER A 161 -12.39 4.97 -21.45
N SER A 162 -13.54 5.19 -22.09
CA SER A 162 -14.36 4.10 -22.64
C SER A 162 -13.86 3.64 -24.01
N GLU A 163 -12.87 4.33 -24.58
CA GLU A 163 -12.31 3.95 -25.88
C GLU A 163 -11.57 2.62 -25.76
N VAL A 164 -12.02 1.63 -26.53
CA VAL A 164 -11.30 0.36 -26.65
C VAL A 164 -10.06 0.61 -27.50
N PRO A 165 -8.84 0.39 -26.99
CA PRO A 165 -7.64 0.57 -27.80
C PRO A 165 -7.61 -0.48 -28.92
N ILE A 166 -7.86 -0.04 -30.16
CA ILE A 166 -7.67 -0.85 -31.36
C ILE A 166 -6.17 -0.93 -31.60
N GLN A 167 -5.58 -2.12 -31.45
CA GLN A 167 -4.20 -2.33 -31.89
C GLN A 167 -4.19 -2.42 -33.41
N LEU A 168 -3.52 -1.47 -34.05
CA LEU A 168 -3.25 -1.54 -35.48
C LEU A 168 -2.06 -2.48 -35.69
N GLY A 169 -2.16 -3.38 -36.66
CA GLY A 169 -1.09 -4.23 -37.12
C GLY A 169 0.02 -3.42 -37.79
N PRO A 170 1.15 -4.06 -38.13
CA PRO A 170 2.25 -3.42 -38.85
C PRO A 170 1.82 -2.78 -40.18
N ASP A 171 0.70 -3.23 -40.74
CA ASP A 171 0.07 -2.75 -41.97
C ASP A 171 -0.96 -1.62 -41.74
N GLY A 172 -1.10 -1.15 -40.49
CA GLY A 172 -2.07 -0.12 -40.12
C GLY A 172 -3.51 -0.62 -40.04
N ARG A 173 -3.78 -1.92 -40.18
CA ARG A 173 -5.14 -2.48 -40.08
C ARG A 173 -5.46 -2.91 -38.64
N PRO A 174 -6.72 -2.79 -38.18
CA PRO A 174 -7.13 -3.31 -36.88
C PRO A 174 -6.79 -4.81 -36.77
N MET A 175 -5.95 -5.20 -35.82
CA MET A 175 -5.60 -6.62 -35.53
C MET A 175 -6.72 -7.37 -34.79
N GLY A 176 -7.97 -6.90 -34.90
CA GLY A 176 -9.13 -7.40 -34.19
C GLY A 176 -9.45 -6.58 -32.93
N ILE A 177 -10.76 -6.45 -32.65
CA ILE A 177 -11.24 -6.06 -31.31
C ILE A 177 -10.85 -7.22 -30.39
N PHE A 178 -10.06 -6.94 -29.35
CA PHE A 178 -9.65 -7.98 -28.41
C PHE A 178 -10.87 -8.72 -27.89
N ARG A 179 -10.80 -10.05 -27.89
CA ARG A 179 -11.74 -10.84 -27.11
C ARG A 179 -11.54 -10.46 -25.63
N PRO A 180 -12.61 -10.25 -24.85
CA PRO A 180 -12.52 -9.85 -23.45
C PRO A 180 -11.66 -10.77 -22.55
N ASP A 181 -11.46 -12.03 -22.96
CA ASP A 181 -10.62 -13.04 -22.30
C ASP A 181 -9.12 -12.71 -22.35
N GLN A 182 -8.64 -12.02 -23.40
CA GLN A 182 -7.24 -11.60 -23.52
C GLN A 182 -6.92 -10.29 -22.77
N LEU A 183 -7.95 -9.58 -22.31
CA LEU A 183 -7.80 -8.35 -21.53
C LEU A 183 -7.71 -8.62 -20.01
N TRP A 184 -7.91 -9.86 -19.54
CA TRP A 184 -8.03 -10.17 -18.11
C TRP A 184 -7.38 -11.49 -17.67
N PRO A 185 -6.26 -11.45 -16.90
CA PRO A 185 -5.84 -12.57 -16.07
C PRO A 185 -6.31 -12.50 -14.60
N PHE A 186 -7.01 -11.42 -14.18
CA PHE A 186 -7.45 -11.24 -12.78
C PHE A 186 -8.98 -11.12 -12.68
N ARG A 187 -9.69 -12.24 -12.75
CA ARG A 187 -11.06 -12.29 -12.22
C ARG A 187 -10.99 -12.33 -10.69
N PRO A 188 -11.74 -11.47 -9.96
CA PRO A 188 -12.05 -11.76 -8.58
C PRO A 188 -12.86 -13.08 -8.53
N PRO A 189 -12.48 -14.05 -7.68
CA PRO A 189 -13.08 -15.39 -7.68
C PRO A 189 -14.57 -15.45 -7.27
N TRP A 190 -15.21 -14.32 -6.92
CA TRP A 190 -16.58 -14.28 -6.41
C TRP A 190 -17.64 -13.77 -7.41
N ILE A 191 -17.28 -13.45 -8.67
CA ILE A 191 -18.26 -13.12 -9.72
C ILE A 191 -18.57 -14.40 -10.51
N ASP A 192 -19.52 -15.18 -9.99
CA ASP A 192 -19.99 -16.41 -10.61
C ASP A 192 -21.24 -16.12 -11.47
N GLY A 193 -21.15 -16.35 -12.78
CA GLY A 193 -22.24 -16.07 -13.72
C GLY A 193 -21.76 -15.59 -15.08
N THR A 194 -21.46 -16.52 -15.98
CA THR A 194 -21.21 -16.24 -17.40
C THR A 194 -22.47 -15.77 -18.10
N ARG A 195 -22.71 -14.45 -18.12
CA ARG A 195 -23.44 -13.80 -19.21
C ARG A 195 -22.43 -13.03 -20.05
N TRP A 196 -22.29 -13.43 -21.30
CA TRP A 196 -21.56 -12.67 -22.31
C TRP A 196 -22.33 -11.36 -22.52
N LEU A 197 -21.87 -10.28 -21.89
CA LEU A 197 -22.30 -8.93 -22.26
C LEU A 197 -21.72 -8.67 -23.64
N GLU A 198 -22.62 -8.52 -24.61
CA GLU A 198 -22.31 -7.98 -25.93
C GLU A 198 -21.85 -6.53 -25.71
N VAL A 199 -20.57 -6.34 -25.40
CA VAL A 199 -19.99 -5.02 -25.09
C VAL A 199 -20.05 -4.20 -26.37
N LYS A 200 -21.04 -3.32 -26.49
CA LYS A 200 -21.03 -2.28 -27.51
C LYS A 200 -19.85 -1.35 -27.17
N PRO A 201 -18.80 -1.24 -28.01
CA PRO A 201 -17.55 -0.58 -27.65
C PRO A 201 -17.64 0.95 -27.45
N ASN A 202 -18.84 1.53 -27.47
CA ASN A 202 -19.08 2.96 -27.55
C ASN A 202 -20.05 3.38 -26.44
N GLY A 203 -19.59 3.33 -25.19
CA GLY A 203 -20.31 3.93 -24.07
C GLY A 203 -19.80 5.35 -23.84
N PHE A 204 -20.69 6.27 -23.51
CA PHE A 204 -20.32 7.62 -23.09
C PHE A 204 -20.43 7.72 -21.57
N PHE A 205 -19.59 8.55 -20.97
CA PHE A 205 -19.85 9.11 -19.64
C PHE A 205 -20.82 10.27 -19.81
N ASP A 206 -22.06 10.12 -19.36
CA ASP A 206 -22.96 11.25 -19.18
C ASP A 206 -22.89 11.69 -17.71
N ILE A 207 -22.24 12.83 -17.51
CA ILE A 207 -21.90 13.33 -16.18
C ILE A 207 -23.02 14.15 -15.55
N GLN A 208 -24.18 14.30 -16.20
CA GLN A 208 -25.28 15.10 -15.69
C GLN A 208 -25.72 14.63 -14.30
N GLY A 209 -25.62 15.51 -13.30
CA GLY A 209 -25.99 15.21 -11.91
C GLY A 209 -24.97 14.34 -11.15
N GLY A 210 -23.89 13.96 -11.82
CA GLY A 210 -22.84 13.12 -11.28
C GLY A 210 -21.99 13.81 -10.23
N ARG A 211 -21.31 13.00 -9.41
CA ARG A 211 -20.38 13.45 -8.39
C ARG A 211 -19.17 12.54 -8.41
N ILE A 212 -17.98 13.13 -8.30
CA ILE A 212 -16.75 12.37 -8.07
C ILE A 212 -16.25 12.71 -6.68
N ARG A 213 -15.84 11.70 -5.92
CA ARG A 213 -15.26 11.87 -4.60
C ARG A 213 -13.84 11.33 -4.58
N MET A 214 -12.91 12.07 -3.98
CA MET A 214 -11.54 11.62 -3.72
C MET A 214 -11.21 11.80 -2.24
N PRO A 215 -10.85 10.72 -1.51
CA PRO A 215 -10.33 10.85 -0.16
C PRO A 215 -8.96 11.55 -0.17
N PHE A 216 -8.68 12.27 0.91
CA PHE A 216 -7.36 12.76 1.25
C PHE A 216 -7.16 12.76 2.77
N VAL A 217 -5.91 12.61 3.21
CA VAL A 217 -5.55 12.61 4.63
C VAL A 217 -4.82 13.90 4.99
N GLU A 218 -5.32 14.59 6.01
CA GLU A 218 -4.68 15.82 6.50
C GLU A 218 -3.48 15.53 7.39
N GLU A 219 -3.56 14.48 8.21
CA GLU A 219 -2.53 14.19 9.21
C GLU A 219 -2.36 12.69 9.40
N THR A 220 -1.10 12.28 9.50
CA THR A 220 -0.66 10.93 9.87
C THR A 220 0.43 11.04 10.95
N ALA A 221 0.98 9.90 11.39
CA ALA A 221 2.16 9.94 12.26
C ALA A 221 3.30 10.78 11.64
N SER A 222 3.42 10.70 10.31
CA SER A 222 4.59 11.12 9.54
C SER A 222 4.31 12.22 8.51
N SER A 223 3.11 12.79 8.45
CA SER A 223 2.82 13.82 7.45
C SER A 223 1.66 14.73 7.86
N GLU A 224 1.72 15.96 7.38
CA GLU A 224 0.71 17.02 7.55
C GLU A 224 0.44 17.68 6.19
N ALA A 225 -0.83 17.76 5.78
CA ALA A 225 -1.27 18.40 4.55
C ALA A 225 -1.73 19.85 4.82
N LYS A 226 -1.46 20.77 3.88
CA LYS A 226 -1.97 22.15 3.94
C LYS A 226 -3.28 22.26 3.17
N VAL A 227 -4.38 21.99 3.86
CA VAL A 227 -5.72 21.87 3.25
C VAL A 227 -6.33 23.21 2.84
N GLU A 228 -5.77 24.33 3.29
CA GLU A 228 -6.14 25.68 2.84
C GLU A 228 -5.93 25.88 1.33
N ARG A 229 -5.14 25.02 0.66
CA ARG A 229 -4.82 25.11 -0.78
C ARG A 229 -5.07 23.76 -1.48
N LEU A 230 -6.31 23.32 -1.47
CA LEU A 230 -6.73 22.21 -2.34
C LEU A 230 -7.03 22.74 -3.74
N ASP A 231 -6.08 22.56 -4.66
CA ASP A 231 -6.29 22.87 -6.07
C ASP A 231 -6.79 21.61 -6.78
N GLY A 232 -7.78 21.78 -7.67
CA GLY A 232 -8.37 20.69 -8.42
C GLY A 232 -8.55 21.03 -9.89
N ALA A 233 -8.61 20.00 -10.73
CA ALA A 233 -8.99 20.14 -12.13
C ALA A 233 -9.96 19.02 -12.51
N PHE A 234 -10.94 19.32 -13.36
CA PHE A 234 -11.84 18.33 -13.93
C PHE A 234 -12.04 18.60 -15.43
N PHE A 235 -12.02 17.54 -16.23
CA PHE A 235 -12.15 17.54 -17.68
C PHE A 235 -13.11 16.43 -18.11
N ILE A 236 -13.94 16.75 -19.09
CA ILE A 236 -14.78 15.82 -19.84
C ILE A 236 -14.40 15.99 -21.32
N GLY A 237 -13.87 14.93 -21.94
CA GLY A 237 -13.16 15.06 -23.20
C GLY A 237 -11.95 15.99 -23.08
N THR A 238 -11.89 16.94 -24.00
CA THR A 238 -10.88 18.01 -24.00
C THR A 238 -11.33 19.26 -23.24
N ARG A 239 -12.58 19.31 -22.78
CA ARG A 239 -13.16 20.50 -22.15
C ARG A 239 -12.94 20.47 -20.64
N GLN A 240 -12.30 21.51 -20.10
CA GLN A 240 -12.23 21.72 -18.66
C GLN A 240 -13.57 22.26 -18.14
N ASP A 241 -14.18 21.57 -17.19
CA ASP A 241 -15.34 22.11 -16.47
C ASP A 241 -14.88 22.75 -15.16
N LYS A 242 -14.73 24.08 -15.20
CA LYS A 242 -14.35 24.89 -14.05
C LYS A 242 -15.43 24.95 -12.98
N SER A 243 -16.69 24.74 -13.35
CA SER A 243 -17.81 24.77 -12.40
C SER A 243 -17.75 23.57 -11.46
N ALA A 244 -17.25 22.41 -11.92
CA ALA A 244 -17.12 21.23 -11.08
C ALA A 244 -16.20 21.42 -9.86
N ILE A 245 -15.16 22.25 -10.02
CA ILE A 245 -14.23 22.61 -8.94
C ILE A 245 -14.82 23.72 -8.08
N ALA A 246 -15.39 24.76 -8.71
CA ALA A 246 -15.98 25.90 -8.00
C ALA A 246 -17.16 25.49 -7.11
N ASN A 247 -17.93 24.49 -7.55
CA ASN A 247 -19.04 23.89 -6.80
C ASN A 247 -18.61 22.69 -5.96
N GLY A 248 -17.31 22.36 -5.98
CA GLY A 248 -16.75 21.26 -5.21
C GLY A 248 -16.92 21.48 -3.71
N LYS A 249 -17.07 20.39 -2.96
CA LYS A 249 -17.24 20.43 -1.50
C LYS A 249 -16.14 19.63 -0.84
N VAL A 250 -15.56 20.18 0.22
CA VAL A 250 -14.66 19.44 1.10
C VAL A 250 -15.46 18.92 2.28
N PHE A 251 -15.56 17.61 2.40
CA PHE A 251 -16.27 16.96 3.49
C PHE A 251 -15.47 17.07 4.80
N PRO A 252 -16.16 17.06 5.96
CA PRO A 252 -15.47 16.96 7.25
C PRO A 252 -14.71 15.63 7.37
N LYS A 253 -13.85 15.55 8.39
CA LYS A 253 -13.18 14.29 8.75
C LYS A 253 -14.23 13.23 9.07
N ASP A 254 -14.03 12.04 8.54
CA ASP A 254 -14.82 10.87 8.85
C ASP A 254 -14.36 10.21 10.16
N VAL A 255 -14.89 9.02 10.44
CA VAL A 255 -14.58 8.25 11.66
C VAL A 255 -13.12 7.81 11.77
N LEU A 256 -12.37 7.74 10.66
CA LEU A 256 -10.94 7.39 10.66
C LEU A 256 -10.02 8.62 10.60
N GLY A 257 -10.61 9.83 10.53
CA GLY A 257 -9.88 11.08 10.35
C GLY A 257 -9.54 11.40 8.88
N GLU A 258 -10.08 10.65 7.93
CA GLU A 258 -9.95 10.89 6.49
C GLU A 258 -10.94 11.98 6.05
N ARG A 259 -10.53 12.89 5.16
CA ARG A 259 -11.45 13.83 4.50
C ARG A 259 -11.68 13.40 3.06
N ALA A 260 -12.65 14.01 2.41
CA ALA A 260 -12.84 13.84 1.00
C ALA A 260 -13.17 15.16 0.32
N VAL A 261 -12.67 15.33 -0.91
CA VAL A 261 -13.19 16.35 -1.82
C VAL A 261 -14.18 15.71 -2.76
N GLN A 262 -15.26 16.42 -3.04
CA GLN A 262 -16.24 16.02 -4.02
C GLN A 262 -16.34 17.08 -5.11
N PHE A 263 -16.22 16.65 -6.36
CA PHE A 263 -16.52 17.44 -7.55
C PHE A 263 -17.99 17.22 -7.90
N ALA A 264 -18.77 18.30 -7.98
CA ALA A 264 -20.14 18.26 -8.47
C ALA A 264 -20.11 18.44 -9.98
N LEU A 265 -20.45 17.40 -10.74
CA LEU A 265 -20.29 17.43 -12.18
C LEU A 265 -21.42 18.23 -12.83
N GLY A 266 -21.07 19.07 -13.82
CA GLY A 266 -22.04 19.79 -14.64
C GLY A 266 -22.67 18.90 -15.70
N GLU A 267 -23.07 19.50 -16.82
CA GLU A 267 -23.55 18.76 -17.99
C GLU A 267 -22.38 18.46 -18.94
N GLY A 268 -22.33 17.22 -19.44
CA GLY A 268 -21.33 16.81 -20.41
C GLY A 268 -21.49 15.34 -20.78
N ARG A 269 -21.15 15.01 -22.02
CA ARG A 269 -21.15 13.64 -22.51
C ARG A 269 -19.94 13.41 -23.39
N ASP A 270 -19.08 12.47 -23.02
CA ASP A 270 -17.83 12.18 -23.74
C ASP A 270 -17.36 10.73 -23.48
N THR A 271 -16.39 10.25 -24.25
CA THR A 271 -15.74 8.94 -24.06
C THR A 271 -14.62 8.99 -23.02
N THR A 272 -14.17 10.18 -22.64
CA THR A 272 -13.07 10.34 -21.68
C THR A 272 -13.41 11.31 -20.55
N MET A 273 -12.96 10.99 -19.33
CA MET A 273 -13.09 11.85 -18.16
C MET A 273 -11.77 11.89 -17.41
N ARG A 274 -11.38 13.06 -16.92
CA ARG A 274 -10.12 13.23 -16.19
C ARG A 274 -10.27 14.23 -15.07
N TRP A 275 -9.72 13.92 -13.91
CA TRP A 275 -9.67 14.88 -12.82
C TRP A 275 -8.43 14.70 -11.97
N SER A 276 -8.03 15.77 -11.29
CA SER A 276 -6.85 15.77 -10.44
C SER A 276 -7.07 16.61 -9.19
N ILE A 277 -6.42 16.21 -8.11
CA ILE A 277 -6.24 17.03 -6.91
C ILE A 277 -4.75 17.26 -6.69
N MET A 278 -4.41 18.46 -6.25
CA MET A 278 -3.07 18.83 -5.82
C MET A 278 -3.09 19.17 -4.32
N LEU A 279 -2.21 18.50 -3.59
CA LEU A 279 -2.10 18.59 -2.13
C LEU A 279 -0.65 18.92 -1.75
N PRO A 280 -0.40 20.08 -1.13
CA PRO A 280 0.88 20.35 -0.49
C PRO A 280 0.97 19.58 0.82
N HIS A 281 2.03 18.79 0.98
CA HIS A 281 2.30 18.01 2.19
C HIS A 281 3.67 18.35 2.76
N ARG A 282 3.78 18.23 4.07
CA ARG A 282 5.06 18.04 4.75
C ARG A 282 5.11 16.61 5.25
N SER A 283 6.22 15.93 5.02
CA SER A 283 6.46 14.57 5.52
C SER A 283 7.69 14.55 6.40
N TYR A 284 7.72 13.61 7.35
CA TYR A 284 8.73 13.49 8.39
C TYR A 284 9.18 12.03 8.49
N GLY A 285 10.46 11.82 8.74
CA GLY A 285 10.94 10.56 9.31
C GLY A 285 10.44 10.41 10.75
N ILE A 286 10.25 9.17 11.20
CA ILE A 286 9.82 8.89 12.59
C ILE A 286 10.86 8.06 13.30
N VAL A 287 11.16 8.42 14.55
CA VAL A 287 12.04 7.69 15.46
C VAL A 287 11.40 7.65 16.86
N VAL A 288 11.13 6.45 17.35
CA VAL A 288 10.56 6.22 18.69
C VAL A 288 11.66 5.74 19.66
N ASP A 289 11.67 6.27 20.89
CA ASP A 289 12.45 5.68 21.99
C ASP A 289 11.78 4.37 22.43
N GLU A 290 12.23 3.27 21.82
CA GLU A 290 11.72 1.93 22.09
C GLU A 290 11.83 1.53 23.57
N SER A 291 12.83 2.04 24.30
CA SER A 291 13.07 1.67 25.69
C SER A 291 12.00 2.22 26.61
N GLN A 292 11.49 3.42 26.32
CA GLN A 292 10.36 4.02 27.02
C GLN A 292 9.05 3.43 26.55
N ALA A 293 8.88 3.27 25.23
CA ALA A 293 7.67 2.70 24.66
C ALA A 293 7.39 1.26 25.16
N ALA A 294 8.44 0.45 25.36
CA ALA A 294 8.33 -0.90 25.90
C ALA A 294 7.89 -0.97 27.37
N LYS A 295 7.97 0.14 28.12
CA LYS A 295 7.51 0.24 29.53
C LYS A 295 6.06 0.68 29.66
N LEU A 296 5.45 1.17 28.58
CA LEU A 296 4.09 1.68 28.63
C LEU A 296 3.11 0.53 28.91
N PRO A 297 2.14 0.72 29.83
CA PRO A 297 1.13 -0.27 30.13
C PRO A 297 0.08 -0.32 29.03
N TRP A 298 -0.75 -1.36 29.03
CA TRP A 298 -1.94 -1.36 28.19
C TRP A 298 -2.87 -0.20 28.55
N PRO A 299 -3.43 0.52 27.56
CA PRO A 299 -4.33 1.62 27.83
C PRO A 299 -5.64 1.09 28.43
N ARG A 300 -6.13 1.76 29.48
CA ARG A 300 -7.42 1.40 30.12
C ARG A 300 -8.62 1.74 29.23
N SER A 301 -8.47 2.78 28.41
CA SER A 301 -9.47 3.24 27.45
C SER A 301 -8.77 3.87 26.26
N VAL A 302 -9.47 3.84 25.13
CA VAL A 302 -9.06 4.52 23.88
C VAL A 302 -10.00 5.71 23.69
N SER A 303 -9.47 6.83 23.20
CA SER A 303 -10.29 8.01 22.91
C SER A 303 -11.36 7.70 21.86
N SER A 304 -12.47 8.42 21.88
CA SER A 304 -13.54 8.26 20.89
C SER A 304 -13.08 8.55 19.46
N GLU A 305 -12.06 9.40 19.28
CA GLU A 305 -11.44 9.70 17.99
C GLU A 305 -10.71 8.49 17.38
N VAL A 306 -10.08 7.65 18.22
CA VAL A 306 -9.28 6.51 17.76
C VAL A 306 -10.05 5.19 17.84
N ALA A 307 -11.10 5.12 18.64
CA ALA A 307 -11.94 3.93 18.78
C ALA A 307 -12.43 3.33 17.44
N PRO A 308 -12.76 4.10 16.39
CA PRO A 308 -13.10 3.54 15.07
C PRO A 308 -11.98 2.71 14.44
N ALA A 309 -10.72 3.00 14.75
CA ALA A 309 -9.58 2.23 14.27
C ALA A 309 -9.40 0.87 14.97
N LEU A 310 -10.28 0.50 15.90
CA LEU A 310 -10.45 -0.87 16.41
C LEU A 310 -11.50 -1.66 15.63
N LYS A 311 -12.32 -0.99 14.82
CA LYS A 311 -13.45 -1.57 14.11
C LYS A 311 -13.10 -1.93 12.67
N PRO A 312 -13.86 -2.84 12.05
CA PRO A 312 -13.79 -3.07 10.61
C PRO A 312 -13.93 -1.77 9.81
N SER A 313 -13.16 -1.62 8.74
CA SER A 313 -13.27 -0.49 7.81
C SER A 313 -12.56 -0.76 6.50
N GLY A 314 -13.11 -0.24 5.39
CA GLY A 314 -12.61 -0.48 4.04
C GLY A 314 -12.47 -1.98 3.71
N LEU A 315 -11.25 -2.39 3.36
CA LEU A 315 -10.91 -3.80 3.08
C LEU A 315 -10.43 -4.56 4.33
N ILE A 316 -10.50 -3.97 5.52
CA ILE A 316 -10.03 -4.57 6.77
C ILE A 316 -11.25 -4.98 7.60
N ASP A 317 -11.66 -6.23 7.42
CA ASP A 317 -12.72 -6.93 8.15
C ASP A 317 -12.19 -7.58 9.44
N SER A 318 -11.66 -6.75 10.34
CA SER A 318 -10.91 -7.20 11.53
C SER A 318 -11.72 -8.03 12.54
N ASP A 319 -13.04 -8.11 12.38
CA ASP A 319 -13.94 -8.96 13.17
C ASP A 319 -14.09 -10.38 12.60
N ASP A 320 -13.55 -10.68 11.41
CA ASP A 320 -13.53 -12.06 10.89
C ASP A 320 -12.75 -12.97 11.87
N PRO A 321 -13.30 -14.16 12.21
CA PRO A 321 -12.67 -15.10 13.14
C PRO A 321 -11.23 -15.52 12.79
N VAL A 322 -10.80 -15.38 11.52
CA VAL A 322 -9.43 -15.65 11.09
C VAL A 322 -8.42 -14.81 11.86
N PHE A 323 -8.74 -13.56 12.18
CA PHE A 323 -7.84 -12.66 12.89
C PHE A 323 -7.75 -13.01 14.38
N ALA A 324 -8.87 -13.29 15.03
CA ALA A 324 -8.87 -13.76 16.42
C ALA A 324 -8.07 -15.08 16.57
N LYS A 325 -8.20 -15.99 15.59
CA LYS A 325 -7.40 -17.22 15.53
C LYS A 325 -5.91 -16.92 15.32
N ALA A 326 -5.56 -15.98 14.43
CA ALA A 326 -4.18 -15.57 14.21
C ALA A 326 -3.56 -14.97 15.49
N VAL A 327 -4.27 -14.08 16.18
CA VAL A 327 -3.83 -13.50 17.46
C VAL A 327 -3.58 -14.61 18.49
N LYS A 328 -4.52 -15.56 18.65
CA LYS A 328 -4.35 -16.70 19.56
C LYS A 328 -3.16 -17.57 19.19
N ASN A 329 -2.93 -17.84 17.91
CA ASN A 329 -1.81 -18.65 17.44
C ASN A 329 -0.45 -17.96 17.67
N ILE A 330 -0.39 -16.64 17.50
CA ILE A 330 0.86 -15.88 17.61
C ILE A 330 1.20 -15.55 19.06
N ALA A 331 0.24 -15.03 19.83
CA ALA A 331 0.46 -14.51 21.17
C ALA A 331 0.01 -15.46 22.29
N GLY A 332 -0.90 -16.39 22.01
CA GLY A 332 -1.55 -17.22 23.02
C GLY A 332 -2.17 -16.37 24.13
N ASP A 333 -2.06 -16.84 25.37
CA ASP A 333 -2.56 -16.12 26.55
C ASP A 333 -1.63 -14.99 27.04
N ARG A 334 -0.51 -14.74 26.34
CA ARG A 334 0.54 -13.80 26.78
C ARG A 334 0.32 -12.37 26.31
N LEU A 335 -0.69 -12.11 25.48
CA LEU A 335 -0.89 -10.80 24.84
C LEU A 335 -0.93 -9.66 25.86
N GLN A 336 -1.71 -9.82 26.94
CA GLN A 336 -1.87 -8.81 27.99
C GLN A 336 -0.76 -8.84 29.06
N VAL A 337 0.12 -9.84 29.03
CA VAL A 337 1.24 -9.99 29.99
C VAL A 337 2.45 -9.16 29.56
N VAL A 338 2.59 -8.91 28.26
CA VAL A 338 3.64 -8.05 27.70
C VAL A 338 3.11 -6.64 27.43
N SER A 339 3.99 -5.65 27.28
CA SER A 339 3.56 -4.30 26.91
C SER A 339 2.96 -4.24 25.50
N PRO A 340 2.07 -3.27 25.20
CA PRO A 340 1.50 -3.09 23.87
C PRO A 340 2.54 -3.00 22.75
N TRP A 341 3.68 -2.34 23.02
CA TRP A 341 4.82 -2.26 22.11
C TRP A 341 5.34 -3.65 21.70
N ARG A 342 5.62 -4.50 22.70
CA ARG A 342 6.10 -5.87 22.49
C ARG A 342 5.04 -6.76 21.86
N ALA A 343 3.77 -6.57 22.24
CA ALA A 343 2.63 -7.26 21.64
C ALA A 343 2.53 -6.95 20.14
N ALA A 344 2.51 -5.67 19.76
CA ALA A 344 2.47 -5.23 18.37
C ALA A 344 3.63 -5.83 17.55
N LYS A 345 4.87 -5.74 18.06
CA LYS A 345 6.04 -6.38 17.43
C LYS A 345 5.85 -7.89 17.24
N SER A 346 5.43 -8.59 18.29
CA SER A 346 5.22 -10.04 18.25
C SER A 346 4.18 -10.44 17.21
N LEU A 347 3.07 -9.70 17.15
CA LEU A 347 1.97 -9.91 16.20
C LEU A 347 2.44 -9.70 14.75
N LEU A 348 3.12 -8.59 14.47
CA LEU A 348 3.68 -8.31 13.14
C LEU A 348 4.70 -9.37 12.70
N ALA A 349 5.61 -9.77 13.58
CA ALA A 349 6.54 -10.87 13.28
C ALA A 349 5.82 -12.21 13.06
N GLY A 350 4.71 -12.45 13.76
CA GLY A 350 3.84 -13.60 13.52
C GLY A 350 3.25 -13.59 12.12
N VAL A 351 2.67 -12.47 11.68
CA VAL A 351 2.15 -12.28 10.32
C VAL A 351 3.24 -12.52 9.27
N ILE A 352 4.45 -11.98 9.49
CA ILE A 352 5.58 -12.17 8.58
C ILE A 352 5.97 -13.65 8.44
N ARG A 353 5.91 -14.43 9.53
CA ARG A 353 6.22 -15.87 9.51
C ARG A 353 5.17 -16.70 8.79
N THR A 354 3.91 -16.33 8.89
CA THR A 354 2.79 -17.13 8.36
C THR A 354 2.48 -16.82 6.91
N ILE A 355 2.70 -15.58 6.46
CA ILE A 355 2.27 -15.11 5.14
C ILE A 355 3.48 -14.79 4.25
N ARG A 356 3.46 -15.28 3.01
CA ARG A 356 4.45 -14.93 1.98
C ARG A 356 3.95 -13.78 1.13
N VAL A 357 4.86 -12.90 0.72
CA VAL A 357 4.57 -11.81 -0.22
C VAL A 357 5.18 -12.16 -1.57
N GLY A 358 4.39 -12.10 -2.63
CA GLY A 358 4.86 -12.43 -3.97
C GLY A 358 3.96 -11.97 -5.13
N GLU A 359 2.76 -11.50 -4.84
CA GLU A 359 1.84 -10.98 -5.85
C GLU A 359 2.05 -9.47 -6.10
N PRO A 360 1.76 -8.96 -7.31
CA PRO A 360 1.84 -7.54 -7.59
C PRO A 360 0.72 -6.77 -6.88
N ALA A 361 1.07 -5.66 -6.24
CA ALA A 361 0.11 -4.76 -5.58
C ALA A 361 -0.58 -3.78 -6.54
N THR A 362 -0.06 -3.59 -7.75
CA THR A 362 -0.59 -2.63 -8.73
C THR A 362 -1.00 -3.35 -10.00
N ALA A 363 -2.20 -3.03 -10.48
CA ALA A 363 -2.61 -3.37 -11.84
C ALA A 363 -2.03 -2.32 -12.77
N ARG A 364 -1.39 -2.75 -13.86
CA ARG A 364 -0.85 -1.85 -14.89
C ARG A 364 -1.51 -2.12 -16.24
N GLY A 365 -1.74 -1.05 -16.99
CA GLY A 365 -2.27 -1.09 -18.34
C GLY A 365 -1.16 -1.28 -19.38
N ARG A 366 -1.53 -1.27 -20.66
CA ARG A 366 -0.58 -1.46 -21.77
C ARG A 366 0.49 -0.37 -21.83
N SER A 367 0.12 0.86 -21.48
CA SER A 367 1.04 2.01 -21.41
C SER A 367 1.95 1.99 -20.18
N THR A 368 1.96 0.91 -19.40
CA THR A 368 2.56 0.81 -18.05
C THR A 368 1.94 1.74 -17.02
N ALA A 369 0.93 2.54 -17.40
CA ALA A 369 0.16 3.37 -16.51
C ALA A 369 -0.51 2.50 -15.43
N ILE A 370 -0.56 3.03 -14.23
CA ILE A 370 -1.15 2.34 -13.09
C ILE A 370 -2.66 2.35 -13.32
N ARG A 371 -3.29 1.20 -13.49
CA ARG A 371 -4.74 1.12 -13.56
C ARG A 371 -5.37 1.22 -12.18
N GLY A 372 -4.68 0.76 -11.15
CA GLY A 372 -5.15 0.82 -9.78
C GLY A 372 -4.35 -0.12 -8.87
N ILE A 373 -4.85 -0.32 -7.67
CA ILE A 373 -4.31 -1.14 -6.61
C ILE A 373 -5.12 -2.43 -6.53
N VAL A 374 -4.42 -3.55 -6.57
CA VAL A 374 -4.99 -4.89 -6.45
C VAL A 374 -4.97 -5.26 -4.98
N ALA A 375 -6.14 -5.45 -4.38
CA ALA A 375 -6.27 -5.91 -3.02
C ALA A 375 -7.61 -6.62 -2.83
N ARG A 376 -7.58 -7.77 -2.16
CA ARG A 376 -8.73 -8.48 -1.61
C ARG A 376 -9.11 -7.92 -0.24
N GLN A 377 -10.21 -8.41 0.31
CA GLN A 377 -10.49 -8.22 1.73
C GLN A 377 -9.39 -8.89 2.58
N ALA A 378 -9.09 -8.29 3.73
CA ALA A 378 -7.99 -8.73 4.57
C ALA A 378 -8.20 -10.16 5.06
N SER A 379 -9.42 -10.58 5.40
CA SER A 379 -9.68 -11.96 5.84
C SER A 379 -9.45 -12.99 4.73
N GLU A 380 -9.80 -12.66 3.48
CA GLU A 380 -9.54 -13.50 2.31
C GLU A 380 -8.04 -13.63 2.06
N ALA A 381 -7.31 -12.50 2.14
CA ALA A 381 -5.86 -12.49 2.03
C ALA A 381 -5.19 -13.29 3.16
N ALA A 382 -5.70 -13.20 4.39
CA ALA A 382 -5.19 -13.95 5.55
C ALA A 382 -5.42 -15.47 5.43
N LYS A 383 -6.45 -15.89 4.69
CA LYS A 383 -6.72 -17.30 4.35
C LYS A 383 -5.79 -17.80 3.23
N SER A 384 -5.16 -16.90 2.48
CA SER A 384 -4.18 -17.23 1.43
C SER A 384 -2.77 -17.41 2.03
N ASN A 385 -1.97 -18.28 1.40
CA ASN A 385 -0.56 -18.45 1.75
C ASN A 385 0.35 -17.39 1.09
N VAL A 386 -0.17 -16.71 0.06
CA VAL A 386 0.55 -15.69 -0.70
C VAL A 386 -0.34 -14.45 -0.85
N VAL A 387 0.24 -13.29 -0.59
CA VAL A 387 -0.42 -11.99 -0.71
C VAL A 387 0.46 -11.02 -1.50
N ASN A 388 -0.12 -9.88 -1.85
CA ASN A 388 0.65 -8.75 -2.35
C ASN A 388 1.06 -7.79 -1.20
N PRO A 389 1.99 -6.84 -1.43
CA PRO A 389 2.45 -5.92 -0.40
C PRO A 389 1.36 -5.07 0.29
N VAL A 390 0.27 -4.74 -0.42
CA VAL A 390 -0.84 -3.95 0.15
C VAL A 390 -1.64 -4.82 1.11
N GLU A 391 -2.03 -6.02 0.65
CA GLU A 391 -2.73 -7.02 1.45
C GLU A 391 -1.94 -7.43 2.70
N ASP A 392 -0.62 -7.53 2.62
CA ASP A 392 0.25 -7.83 3.78
C ASP A 392 0.06 -6.82 4.92
N VAL A 393 -0.05 -5.52 4.58
CA VAL A 393 -0.35 -4.47 5.55
C VAL A 393 -1.79 -4.57 6.04
N LEU A 394 -2.76 -4.81 5.15
CA LEU A 394 -4.17 -4.94 5.54
C LEU A 394 -4.38 -6.09 6.54
N VAL A 395 -3.74 -7.23 6.31
CA VAL A 395 -3.75 -8.38 7.22
C VAL A 395 -3.08 -8.03 8.55
N ALA A 396 -1.92 -7.37 8.51
CA ALA A 396 -1.23 -6.93 9.72
C ALA A 396 -2.10 -6.00 10.58
N VAL A 397 -2.79 -5.04 9.95
CA VAL A 397 -3.73 -4.15 10.63
C VAL A 397 -4.92 -4.93 11.19
N GLY A 398 -5.48 -5.88 10.44
CA GLY A 398 -6.56 -6.76 10.91
C GLY A 398 -6.18 -7.54 12.17
N VAL A 399 -4.98 -8.12 12.21
CA VAL A 399 -4.43 -8.83 13.39
C VAL A 399 -4.25 -7.89 14.58
N LEU A 400 -3.72 -6.69 14.38
CA LEU A 400 -3.55 -5.70 15.45
C LEU A 400 -4.90 -5.28 16.04
N ARG A 401 -5.89 -4.99 15.18
CA ARG A 401 -7.25 -4.62 15.61
C ARG A 401 -7.92 -5.74 16.42
N ALA A 402 -7.82 -6.98 15.95
CA ALA A 402 -8.35 -8.15 16.65
C ALA A 402 -7.65 -8.39 18.01
N ALA A 403 -6.40 -7.94 18.16
CA ALA A 403 -5.67 -7.96 19.43
C ALA A 403 -6.03 -6.79 20.38
N GLY A 404 -6.95 -5.90 19.98
CA GLY A 404 -7.34 -4.73 20.76
C GLY A 404 -6.36 -3.55 20.64
N LEU A 405 -5.49 -3.54 19.64
CA LEU A 405 -4.60 -2.43 19.32
C LEU A 405 -5.22 -1.60 18.19
N PRO A 406 -5.59 -0.32 18.41
CA PRO A 406 -6.13 0.49 17.33
C PRO A 406 -5.07 0.65 16.24
N ALA A 407 -5.46 0.36 14.99
CA ALA A 407 -4.53 0.36 13.88
C ALA A 407 -5.23 0.80 12.58
N ARG A 408 -4.48 1.32 11.63
CA ARG A 408 -4.98 1.71 10.31
C ARG A 408 -3.93 1.45 9.23
N ALA A 409 -4.40 1.18 8.02
CA ALA A 409 -3.55 1.23 6.85
C ALA A 409 -3.45 2.69 6.37
N VAL A 410 -2.30 3.03 5.80
CA VAL A 410 -2.08 4.31 5.14
C VAL A 410 -1.60 4.02 3.73
N HIS A 411 -2.38 4.47 2.77
CA HIS A 411 -2.09 4.36 1.34
C HIS A 411 -1.56 5.69 0.85
N GLY A 412 -0.46 5.65 0.11
CA GLY A 412 0.15 6.87 -0.38
C GLY A 412 1.12 6.62 -1.51
N VAL A 413 2.03 7.57 -1.70
CA VAL A 413 3.00 7.57 -2.78
C VAL A 413 4.39 7.71 -2.20
N ARG A 414 5.34 6.91 -2.69
CA ARG A 414 6.76 6.97 -2.34
C ARG A 414 7.53 7.66 -3.46
N PHE A 415 8.33 8.67 -3.08
CA PHE A 415 9.39 9.20 -3.93
C PHE A 415 10.65 8.36 -3.79
N LEU A 416 11.09 7.74 -4.89
CA LEU A 416 12.38 7.04 -4.92
C LEU A 416 13.51 8.01 -5.28
N ASN A 417 13.47 8.55 -6.50
CA ASN A 417 14.37 9.57 -7.02
C ASN A 417 13.81 10.14 -8.34
N LEU A 418 14.49 11.13 -8.93
CA LEU A 418 14.06 11.79 -10.18
C LEU A 418 14.02 10.86 -11.41
N ARG A 419 14.65 9.68 -11.37
CA ARG A 419 14.71 8.74 -12.51
C ARG A 419 13.55 7.75 -12.51
N PHE A 420 12.93 7.52 -11.37
CA PHE A 420 11.81 6.59 -11.25
C PHE A 420 10.51 7.35 -11.00
N PRO A 421 9.40 6.94 -11.65
CA PRO A 421 8.11 7.54 -11.37
C PRO A 421 7.72 7.29 -9.90
N PRO A 422 6.93 8.19 -9.30
CA PRO A 422 6.37 7.97 -7.98
C PRO A 422 5.58 6.65 -7.94
N GLU A 423 5.72 5.90 -6.84
CA GLU A 423 5.16 4.56 -6.71
C GLU A 423 4.08 4.51 -5.63
N PRO A 424 2.90 3.91 -5.88
CA PRO A 424 1.93 3.61 -4.85
C PRO A 424 2.54 2.70 -3.77
N ILE A 425 2.35 3.05 -2.52
CA ILE A 425 2.81 2.26 -1.37
C ILE A 425 1.73 2.21 -0.31
N THR A 426 1.74 1.14 0.49
CA THR A 426 0.93 1.04 1.70
C THR A 426 1.84 0.74 2.89
N TRP A 427 1.60 1.41 4.01
CA TRP A 427 2.22 1.10 5.30
C TRP A 427 1.14 1.12 6.39
N GLY A 428 1.47 0.65 7.59
CA GLY A 428 0.53 0.62 8.70
C GLY A 428 0.88 1.61 9.79
N GLU A 429 -0.10 2.01 10.57
CA GLU A 429 0.07 2.76 11.81
C GLU A 429 -0.74 2.08 12.91
N TRP A 430 -0.19 2.02 14.13
CA TRP A 430 -0.94 1.61 15.33
C TRP A 430 -0.87 2.69 16.38
N PHE A 431 -1.87 2.76 17.27
CA PHE A 431 -1.99 3.86 18.22
C PHE A 431 -1.75 3.41 19.66
N HIS A 432 -1.03 4.24 20.41
CA HIS A 432 -0.99 4.21 21.87
C HIS A 432 -1.27 5.62 22.40
N PRO A 433 -2.10 5.80 23.46
CA PRO A 433 -2.42 7.14 23.97
C PRO A 433 -1.20 8.00 24.30
N ASP A 434 -0.17 7.38 24.90
CA ASP A 434 1.08 8.09 25.26
C ASP A 434 2.14 8.15 24.14
N LEU A 435 1.90 7.53 22.96
CA LEU A 435 2.84 7.59 21.81
C LEU A 435 2.24 8.32 20.60
N GLY A 436 0.91 8.40 20.51
CA GLY A 436 0.22 8.71 19.26
C GLY A 436 0.25 7.54 18.28
N TRP A 437 0.20 7.86 16.99
CA TRP A 437 0.30 6.89 15.90
C TRP A 437 1.76 6.52 15.65
N VAL A 438 2.08 5.23 15.73
CA VAL A 438 3.40 4.66 15.50
C VAL A 438 3.38 3.92 14.16
N PRO A 439 4.22 4.31 13.19
CA PRO A 439 4.23 3.68 11.89
C PRO A 439 4.97 2.35 11.91
N PHE A 440 4.54 1.44 11.04
CA PHE A 440 5.25 0.22 10.71
C PHE A 440 5.18 -0.06 9.20
N ASP A 441 6.22 -0.70 8.67
CA ASP A 441 6.33 -1.02 7.25
C ASP A 441 6.71 -2.49 7.08
N MET A 442 5.77 -3.28 6.56
CA MET A 442 5.93 -4.72 6.38
C MET A 442 7.02 -5.07 5.36
N GLU A 443 7.21 -4.25 4.31
CA GLU A 443 8.28 -4.44 3.32
C GLU A 443 9.66 -4.30 4.00
N PHE A 444 9.83 -3.25 4.81
CA PHE A 444 11.06 -3.04 5.58
C PHE A 444 11.29 -4.14 6.61
N LEU A 445 10.27 -4.49 7.40
CA LEU A 445 10.39 -5.50 8.45
C LEU A 445 10.79 -6.86 7.88
N ARG A 446 10.24 -7.24 6.72
CA ARG A 446 10.64 -8.47 6.00
C ARG A 446 12.08 -8.40 5.53
N GLY A 447 12.49 -7.29 4.90
CA GLY A 447 13.85 -7.08 4.41
C GLY A 447 14.91 -7.06 5.52
N ASP A 448 14.54 -6.60 6.72
CA ASP A 448 15.43 -6.50 7.89
C ASP A 448 15.57 -7.84 8.65
N GLY A 449 14.84 -8.88 8.24
CA GLY A 449 14.94 -10.22 8.81
C GLY A 449 14.43 -10.29 10.26
N VAL A 450 13.40 -9.52 10.61
CA VAL A 450 12.89 -9.39 11.99
C VAL A 450 12.43 -10.73 12.60
N ILE A 451 12.12 -11.73 11.78
CA ILE A 451 11.76 -13.07 12.24
C ILE A 451 12.85 -13.73 13.10
N ASN A 452 14.11 -13.36 12.87
CA ASN A 452 15.30 -13.85 13.58
C ASN A 452 15.73 -12.93 14.73
N ARG A 453 15.03 -11.81 14.95
CA ARG A 453 15.33 -10.84 15.99
C ARG A 453 14.38 -10.99 17.17
N GLY A 454 14.90 -10.72 18.37
CA GLY A 454 14.07 -10.63 19.56
C GLY A 454 13.15 -9.41 19.49
N VAL A 455 12.00 -9.48 20.18
CA VAL A 455 11.02 -8.38 20.24
C VAL A 455 11.53 -7.16 21.02
N ASP A 456 12.54 -7.36 21.88
CA ASP A 456 13.24 -6.29 22.60
C ASP A 456 14.34 -5.61 21.76
N GLN A 457 14.69 -6.18 20.61
CA GLN A 457 15.66 -5.58 19.72
C GLN A 457 15.00 -4.51 18.86
N LYS A 458 15.77 -3.50 18.50
CA LYS A 458 15.36 -2.45 17.59
C LYS A 458 15.07 -3.00 16.20
N TRP A 459 13.92 -2.63 15.60
CA TRP A 459 13.51 -3.10 14.28
C TRP A 459 13.41 -1.90 13.33
N ARG A 460 14.20 -1.92 12.24
CA ARG A 460 14.03 -0.91 11.19
C ARG A 460 12.71 -1.20 10.49
N GLY A 461 11.80 -0.22 10.41
CA GLY A 461 10.45 -0.46 9.91
C GLY A 461 9.37 -0.58 10.99
N PHE A 462 9.68 -0.41 12.29
CA PHE A 462 8.67 -0.31 13.35
C PHE A 462 9.04 0.82 14.33
N GLY A 463 8.31 1.93 14.28
CA GLY A 463 8.61 3.13 15.07
C GLY A 463 9.91 3.87 14.69
N GLU A 464 10.81 3.23 13.95
CA GLU A 464 11.94 3.88 13.29
C GLU A 464 11.87 3.69 11.77
N ILE A 465 11.38 4.72 11.09
CA ILE A 465 11.26 4.76 9.64
C ILE A 465 11.62 6.18 9.16
N ARG A 466 12.92 6.42 8.99
CA ARG A 466 13.40 7.72 8.48
C ARG A 466 12.90 8.00 7.07
N ASP A 467 12.80 6.95 6.25
CA ASP A 467 12.35 6.98 4.85
C ASP A 467 10.84 7.33 4.67
N LEU A 468 10.12 7.67 5.74
CA LEU A 468 8.74 8.22 5.67
C LEU A 468 8.71 9.68 5.21
N GLU A 469 9.80 10.42 5.37
CA GLU A 469 9.95 11.77 4.82
C GLU A 469 9.81 11.82 3.30
N ARG A 470 9.99 10.68 2.61
CA ARG A 470 9.77 10.51 1.15
C ARG A 470 8.41 9.96 0.78
N ARG A 471 7.49 9.82 1.73
CA ARG A 471 6.15 9.27 1.50
C ARG A 471 5.10 10.32 1.76
N VAL A 472 4.13 10.42 0.87
CA VAL A 472 2.99 11.31 1.02
C VAL A 472 1.73 10.46 1.14
N PRO A 473 0.99 10.52 2.26
CA PRO A 473 -0.26 9.79 2.40
C PRO A 473 -1.34 10.39 1.50
N ILE A 474 -2.15 9.52 0.92
CA ILE A 474 -3.35 9.89 0.18
C ILE A 474 -4.57 9.53 1.03
N ALA A 475 -4.73 8.28 1.44
CA ALA A 475 -5.97 7.79 2.02
C ALA A 475 -5.71 6.73 3.09
N PHE A 476 -6.66 6.56 4.03
CA PHE A 476 -6.71 5.41 4.93
C PHE A 476 -7.47 4.23 4.34
N ARG A 477 -8.24 4.46 3.27
CA ARG A 477 -8.94 3.41 2.51
C ARG A 477 -8.63 3.51 1.03
N LEU A 478 -8.62 2.37 0.34
CA LEU A 478 -8.45 2.33 -1.12
C LEU A 478 -9.68 2.85 -1.88
N HIS A 479 -10.84 2.86 -1.22
CA HIS A 479 -12.10 3.31 -1.77
C HIS A 479 -12.93 4.02 -0.67
N PRO A 480 -13.55 5.18 -0.93
CA PRO A 480 -14.43 5.84 0.04
C PRO A 480 -15.72 5.04 0.25
N GLU A 481 -16.14 4.81 1.50
CA GLU A 481 -17.22 3.88 1.88
C GLU A 481 -18.66 4.26 1.48
N THR A 482 -18.88 5.41 0.86
CA THR A 482 -20.24 5.81 0.43
C THR A 482 -20.78 4.94 -0.70
N ASP A 483 -22.10 4.94 -0.91
CA ASP A 483 -22.90 4.30 -1.99
C ASP A 483 -22.40 4.56 -3.44
N ALA A 484 -21.30 5.28 -3.56
CA ALA A 484 -20.55 5.51 -4.77
C ALA A 484 -19.96 4.19 -5.28
N ARG A 485 -20.13 3.95 -6.59
CA ARG A 485 -19.57 2.76 -7.24
C ARG A 485 -18.05 2.91 -7.33
N GLY A 486 -17.34 1.95 -6.77
CA GLY A 486 -15.90 1.75 -6.99
C GLY A 486 -15.66 0.83 -8.14
N TRP A 487 -14.65 1.12 -8.96
CA TRP A 487 -14.21 0.22 -10.01
C TRP A 487 -12.97 -0.54 -9.55
N TYR A 488 -12.93 -1.84 -9.84
CA TYR A 488 -11.74 -2.66 -9.64
C TYR A 488 -10.88 -2.60 -10.91
N PRO A 489 -9.55 -2.39 -10.81
CA PRO A 489 -8.74 -2.27 -9.59
C PRO A 489 -8.96 -0.96 -8.84
N TRP A 490 -8.82 -1.00 -7.52
CA TRP A 490 -9.10 0.14 -6.65
C TRP A 490 -8.23 1.34 -7.00
N ALA A 491 -8.77 2.55 -6.99
CA ALA A 491 -7.97 3.77 -6.99
C ALA A 491 -8.70 4.77 -6.12
N TRP A 492 -7.96 5.60 -5.38
CA TRP A 492 -8.42 6.50 -4.32
C TRP A 492 -9.48 7.53 -4.78
N TRP A 493 -10.66 7.06 -5.17
CA TRP A 493 -11.75 7.83 -5.70
C TRP A 493 -13.02 6.96 -5.82
N SER A 494 -14.16 7.60 -6.04
CA SER A 494 -15.43 6.98 -6.40
C SER A 494 -16.35 7.95 -7.16
N TRP A 495 -17.42 7.46 -7.78
CA TRP A 495 -18.47 8.33 -8.34
C TRP A 495 -19.88 7.96 -7.85
N GLU A 496 -20.80 8.92 -7.94
CA GLU A 496 -22.22 8.74 -7.65
C GLU A 496 -23.06 9.46 -8.71
N GLY A 497 -24.20 8.90 -9.09
CA GLY A 497 -25.25 9.64 -9.81
C GLY A 497 -24.95 10.03 -11.26
N LEU A 498 -24.08 9.30 -11.96
CA LEU A 498 -23.91 9.47 -13.42
C LEU A 498 -25.19 9.08 -14.15
N ALA A 499 -25.63 9.89 -15.12
CA ALA A 499 -26.84 9.64 -15.90
C ALA A 499 -26.67 8.43 -16.84
N GLU A 500 -25.48 8.29 -17.42
CA GLU A 500 -25.06 7.15 -18.24
C GLU A 500 -23.60 6.83 -17.91
N GLN A 501 -23.28 5.55 -17.81
CA GLN A 501 -21.91 5.07 -17.65
C GLN A 501 -21.63 3.99 -18.70
N PRO A 502 -20.41 3.94 -19.26
CA PRO A 502 -20.04 2.88 -20.18
C PRO A 502 -20.01 1.53 -19.45
N ASP A 503 -20.41 0.45 -20.15
CA ASP A 503 -20.28 -0.93 -19.65
C ASP A 503 -18.82 -1.31 -19.38
N PHE A 504 -17.90 -0.67 -20.11
CA PHE A 504 -16.47 -0.88 -20.02
C PHE A 504 -15.71 0.44 -20.12
N PHE A 505 -14.70 0.61 -19.26
CA PHE A 505 -13.72 1.68 -19.38
C PHE A 505 -12.36 1.28 -18.81
N GLU A 506 -11.31 1.88 -19.35
CA GLU A 506 -9.96 1.83 -18.81
C GLU A 506 -9.76 2.98 -17.81
N GLN A 507 -9.25 2.65 -16.63
CA GLN A 507 -8.80 3.59 -15.62
C GLN A 507 -7.28 3.70 -15.70
N ALA A 508 -6.75 4.92 -15.58
CA ALA A 508 -5.34 5.21 -15.37
C ALA A 508 -5.17 6.22 -14.22
N VAL A 509 -4.22 5.93 -13.34
CA VAL A 509 -3.80 6.72 -12.19
C VAL A 509 -2.43 7.28 -12.50
N GLU A 510 -2.35 8.60 -12.64
CA GLU A 510 -1.12 9.32 -12.85
C GLU A 510 -0.71 10.03 -11.56
N LEU A 511 0.53 9.79 -11.14
CA LEU A 511 1.09 10.32 -9.90
C LEU A 511 2.24 11.24 -10.22
N GLN A 512 2.11 12.49 -9.79
CA GLN A 512 3.17 13.49 -9.87
C GLN A 512 3.53 13.94 -8.46
N LEU A 513 4.82 13.90 -8.15
CA LEU A 513 5.32 14.32 -6.85
C LEU A 513 6.46 15.32 -7.06
N ILE A 514 6.19 16.59 -6.71
CA ILE A 514 7.16 17.68 -6.83
C ILE A 514 7.88 17.85 -5.49
N ASN A 515 9.20 17.72 -5.54
CA ASN A 515 10.07 17.99 -4.40
C ASN A 515 10.20 19.51 -4.18
N ARG A 516 9.71 20.02 -3.03
CA ARG A 516 9.84 21.45 -2.65
C ARG A 516 11.04 21.72 -1.72
N GLY A 517 11.82 20.70 -1.41
CA GLY A 517 13.07 20.77 -0.65
C GLY A 517 12.96 20.20 0.76
N ARG A 518 14.13 19.91 1.35
CA ARG A 518 14.23 19.57 2.77
C ARG A 518 14.00 20.82 3.61
N VAL A 519 13.23 20.68 4.67
CA VAL A 519 13.04 21.75 5.65
C VAL A 519 14.19 21.64 6.66
N PRO A 520 15.00 22.69 6.86
CA PRO A 520 16.03 22.66 7.89
C PRO A 520 15.38 22.40 9.25
N ASN A 521 15.78 21.34 9.94
CA ASN A 521 15.37 21.06 11.31
C ASN A 521 15.90 22.19 12.21
N ARG A 522 15.13 23.26 12.38
CA ARG A 522 15.53 24.44 13.15
C ARG A 522 15.43 24.27 14.67
N GLY A 523 15.13 23.09 15.20
CA GLY A 523 14.77 22.96 16.62
C GLY A 523 15.02 21.64 17.33
N VAL A 524 15.63 20.64 16.68
CA VAL A 524 16.05 19.42 17.39
C VAL A 524 17.57 19.38 17.27
N ALA A 525 18.24 19.96 18.27
CA ALA A 525 19.66 19.70 18.45
C ALA A 525 19.84 18.16 18.59
N PRO A 526 20.85 17.57 17.95
CA PRO A 526 21.07 16.13 17.95
C PRO A 526 21.22 15.54 19.36
#